data_AF-A0A520HNE2-F1
#
_entry.id   AF-A0A520HNE2-F1
#
_cell.length_a   1.000
_cell.length_b   1.000
_cell.length_c   1.000
_cell.angle_alpha   90.00
_cell.angle_beta   90.00
_cell.angle_gamma   90.00
#
_symmetry.space_group_name_H-M   'P 1'
#
loop_
_entity.id
_entity.type
_entity.pdbx_description
1 polymer ?
#
loop_
_entity_poly.entity_id
_entity_poly.type
_entity_poly.pdbx_seq_one_letter_code
_entity_poly.pdbx_strand_id
1 'polypeptide(L)'
;APFIWRRALDFGAIGEIRGISRRIRDHYAQGQAFGPGFDLKRGRGGIREVEFFTQIHQLIHGGRDPALRVPATRDALAALAKAGWVDPQEADALANAYTLFRTIEHRVQMVEDRQTHQLPSGAALDGVARLHGVADGPALLALLEPHVTATARSYDGLDPDADGALSFDSAALAAQLAETGFGDTTTAVQRIEHWRSGSYPALRSPAARAALEAVLPGLITALGESPDPHGAIIRLDRMLGRLTSAVNFFRLLEARPALARLLGLILSHAVTLAEDLAGRPELFDGLIDASALDPVDDVARLMREMAGGPDYQAELDHVRRVVGEKRFALGTQIVAGVADPLEVSAGYAR
;
A
#
# COMPACT_ATOMS: atom_id res chain seq x y z
N ALA A 1 0.02 -31.18 -5.01
CA ALA A 1 -0.35 -29.77 -5.27
C ALA A 1 -0.09 -28.81 -4.09
N PRO A 2 1.15 -28.72 -3.56
CA PRO A 2 1.48 -27.78 -2.47
C PRO A 2 1.74 -26.33 -2.91
N PHE A 3 1.91 -26.09 -4.22
CA PHE A 3 2.27 -24.77 -4.75
C PHE A 3 1.11 -23.75 -4.73
N ILE A 4 -0.11 -24.20 -5.07
CA ILE A 4 -1.32 -23.36 -5.08
C ILE A 4 -1.96 -23.30 -3.68
N TRP A 5 -2.07 -24.44 -3.00
CA TRP A 5 -2.76 -24.56 -1.71
C TRP A 5 -1.77 -24.60 -0.55
N ARG A 6 -1.27 -23.43 -0.14
CA ARG A 6 -0.28 -23.30 0.94
C ARG A 6 -0.97 -23.44 2.31
N ARG A 7 -0.56 -24.44 3.11
CA ARG A 7 -1.13 -24.68 4.46
C ARG A 7 -0.76 -23.58 5.47
N ALA A 8 0.42 -22.99 5.31
CA ALA A 8 0.88 -21.84 6.07
C ALA A 8 1.02 -20.66 5.11
N LEU A 9 0.21 -19.62 5.35
CA LEU A 9 0.36 -18.31 4.74
C LEU A 9 0.68 -17.35 5.88
N ASP A 10 1.75 -16.59 5.71
CA ASP A 10 2.04 -15.45 6.56
C ASP A 10 1.27 -14.21 6.07
N PHE A 11 1.23 -13.16 6.89
CA PHE A 11 0.58 -11.90 6.54
C PHE A 11 1.18 -11.28 5.26
N GLY A 12 2.48 -11.51 4.99
CA GLY A 12 3.15 -11.03 3.78
C GLY A 12 2.59 -11.65 2.50
N ALA A 13 2.41 -12.97 2.46
CA ALA A 13 1.86 -13.67 1.31
C ALA A 13 0.39 -13.31 1.04
N ILE A 14 -0.39 -13.03 2.10
CA ILE A 14 -1.77 -12.52 1.95
C ILE A 14 -1.75 -11.12 1.32
N GLY A 15 -0.89 -10.23 1.82
CA GLY A 15 -0.67 -8.90 1.26
C GLY A 15 -0.21 -8.94 -0.22
N GLU A 16 0.66 -9.88 -0.59
CA GLU A 16 1.08 -10.08 -1.98
C GLU A 16 -0.08 -10.47 -2.90
N ILE A 17 -0.91 -11.44 -2.47
CA ILE A 17 -2.07 -11.91 -3.24
C ILE A 17 -3.02 -10.74 -3.50
N ARG A 18 -3.35 -9.96 -2.45
CA ARG A 18 -4.18 -8.75 -2.56
C ARG A 18 -3.53 -7.70 -3.47
N GLY A 19 -2.22 -7.46 -3.31
CA GLY A 19 -1.46 -6.49 -4.10
C GLY A 19 -1.36 -6.84 -5.59
N ILE A 20 -1.20 -8.11 -5.96
CA ILE A 20 -1.28 -8.56 -7.36
C ILE A 20 -2.67 -8.26 -7.93
N SER A 21 -3.71 -8.60 -7.17
CA SER A 21 -5.09 -8.43 -7.60
C SER A 21 -5.44 -6.95 -7.81
N ARG A 22 -4.95 -6.06 -6.93
CA ARG A 22 -5.07 -4.60 -7.06
C ARG A 22 -4.38 -4.07 -8.32
N ARG A 23 -3.14 -4.49 -8.58
CA ARG A 23 -2.42 -4.11 -9.82
C ARG A 23 -3.18 -4.48 -11.08
N ILE A 24 -3.77 -5.67 -11.11
CA ILE A 24 -4.57 -6.12 -12.25
C ILE A 24 -5.83 -5.25 -12.39
N ARG A 25 -6.51 -4.94 -11.27
CA ARG A 25 -7.67 -4.03 -11.26
C ARG A 25 -7.28 -2.65 -11.81
N ASP A 26 -6.28 -2.00 -11.21
CA ASP A 26 -5.89 -0.62 -11.52
C ASP A 26 -5.55 -0.45 -13.01
N HIS A 27 -4.86 -1.43 -13.60
CA HIS A 27 -4.52 -1.44 -15.03
C HIS A 27 -5.76 -1.45 -15.95
N TYR A 28 -6.86 -2.10 -15.56
CA TYR A 28 -8.06 -2.20 -16.39
C TYR A 28 -9.15 -1.20 -16.04
N ALA A 29 -9.14 -0.64 -14.82
CA ALA A 29 -10.12 0.33 -14.35
C ALA A 29 -9.87 1.76 -14.86
N GLN A 30 -8.72 2.03 -15.49
CA GLN A 30 -8.34 3.35 -16.01
C GLN A 30 -9.49 4.02 -16.78
N GLY A 31 -10.03 5.11 -16.23
CA GLY A 31 -10.97 6.02 -16.89
C GLY A 31 -12.37 5.46 -17.19
N GLN A 32 -12.74 4.28 -16.66
CA GLN A 32 -14.08 3.72 -16.90
C GLN A 32 -15.08 4.15 -15.82
N ALA A 33 -15.87 5.17 -16.12
CA ALA A 33 -17.11 5.41 -15.39
C ALA A 33 -18.15 4.33 -15.76
N PHE A 34 -18.98 3.94 -14.80
CA PHE A 34 -20.11 3.05 -15.09
C PHE A 34 -21.10 3.75 -16.03
N GLY A 35 -21.49 3.05 -17.11
CA GLY A 35 -22.35 3.59 -18.17
C GLY A 35 -22.09 2.92 -19.53
N PRO A 36 -22.54 3.54 -20.63
CA PRO A 36 -22.22 3.07 -21.98
C PRO A 36 -20.69 2.99 -22.18
N GLY A 37 -20.20 1.87 -22.73
CA GLY A 37 -18.77 1.61 -22.91
C GLY A 37 -18.08 0.91 -21.74
N PHE A 38 -18.75 0.75 -20.59
CA PHE A 38 -18.20 0.04 -19.43
C PHE A 38 -17.86 -1.42 -19.76
N ASP A 39 -16.65 -1.88 -19.43
CA ASP A 39 -16.22 -3.27 -19.60
C ASP A 39 -16.78 -4.12 -18.43
N LEU A 40 -17.84 -4.88 -18.67
CA LEU A 40 -18.50 -5.73 -17.65
C LEU A 40 -17.57 -6.75 -17.00
N LYS A 41 -16.49 -7.13 -17.70
CA LYS A 41 -15.54 -8.12 -17.20
C LYS A 41 -14.44 -7.48 -16.38
N ARG A 42 -13.87 -6.37 -16.88
CA ARG A 42 -12.63 -5.79 -16.35
C ARG A 42 -12.82 -4.49 -15.58
N GLY A 43 -13.95 -3.82 -15.74
CA GLY A 43 -14.29 -2.60 -15.01
C GLY A 43 -14.46 -2.87 -13.51
N ARG A 44 -14.31 -1.80 -12.70
CA ARG A 44 -14.52 -1.86 -11.25
C ARG A 44 -15.95 -2.32 -10.94
N GLY A 45 -16.10 -3.31 -10.07
CA GLY A 45 -17.36 -3.98 -9.76
C GLY A 45 -17.81 -5.02 -10.78
N GLY A 46 -16.97 -5.37 -11.76
CA GLY A 46 -17.29 -6.34 -12.82
C GLY A 46 -17.03 -7.80 -12.46
N ILE A 47 -17.17 -8.69 -13.46
CA ILE A 47 -17.04 -10.16 -13.33
C ILE A 47 -15.72 -10.55 -12.66
N ARG A 48 -14.60 -9.94 -13.08
CA ARG A 48 -13.26 -10.30 -12.59
C ARG A 48 -13.08 -10.00 -11.11
N GLU A 49 -13.72 -8.96 -10.57
CA GLU A 49 -13.65 -8.68 -9.14
C GLU A 49 -14.38 -9.75 -8.32
N VAL A 50 -15.51 -10.28 -8.79
CA VAL A 50 -16.16 -11.42 -8.12
C VAL A 50 -15.26 -12.66 -8.15
N GLU A 51 -14.60 -12.93 -9.29
CA GLU A 51 -13.67 -14.06 -9.44
C GLU A 51 -12.47 -13.92 -8.50
N PHE A 52 -11.85 -12.74 -8.46
CA PHE A 52 -10.72 -12.48 -7.58
C PHE A 52 -11.10 -12.47 -6.11
N PHE A 53 -12.24 -11.89 -5.72
CA PHE A 53 -12.74 -11.97 -4.34
C PHE A 53 -12.79 -13.42 -3.87
N THR A 54 -13.43 -14.26 -4.69
CA THR A 54 -13.57 -15.69 -4.41
C THR A 54 -12.20 -16.38 -4.35
N GLN A 55 -11.36 -16.17 -5.35
CA GLN A 55 -10.03 -16.81 -5.45
C GLN A 55 -9.08 -16.37 -4.34
N ILE A 56 -9.12 -15.11 -3.90
CA ILE A 56 -8.31 -14.60 -2.79
C ILE A 56 -8.67 -15.38 -1.52
N HIS A 57 -9.96 -15.50 -1.19
CA HIS A 57 -10.38 -16.32 -0.06
C HIS A 57 -10.00 -17.79 -0.20
N GLN A 58 -10.13 -18.37 -1.40
CA GLN A 58 -9.68 -19.74 -1.67
C GLN A 58 -8.17 -19.91 -1.44
N LEU A 59 -7.34 -18.96 -1.87
CA LEU A 59 -5.90 -19.01 -1.65
C LEU A 59 -5.58 -18.92 -0.15
N ILE A 60 -6.24 -18.03 0.58
CA ILE A 60 -6.03 -17.83 2.03
C ILE A 60 -6.44 -19.08 2.85
N HIS A 61 -7.60 -19.65 2.55
CA HIS A 61 -8.23 -20.68 3.40
C HIS A 61 -8.12 -22.10 2.82
N GLY A 62 -8.08 -22.24 1.50
CA GLY A 62 -8.08 -23.53 0.79
C GLY A 62 -6.85 -24.39 1.03
N GLY A 63 -5.74 -23.80 1.52
CA GLY A 63 -4.61 -24.56 2.04
C GLY A 63 -4.98 -25.48 3.20
N ARG A 64 -5.80 -24.97 4.13
CA ARG A 64 -6.23 -25.66 5.36
C ARG A 64 -7.54 -26.42 5.18
N ASP A 65 -8.42 -25.93 4.31
CA ASP A 65 -9.71 -26.54 4.02
C ASP A 65 -9.84 -26.94 2.54
N PRO A 66 -9.66 -28.24 2.20
CA PRO A 66 -9.81 -28.72 0.83
C PRO A 66 -11.21 -28.53 0.24
N ALA A 67 -12.27 -28.42 1.06
CA ALA A 67 -13.63 -28.22 0.56
C ALA A 67 -13.81 -26.87 -0.14
N LEU A 68 -12.92 -25.91 0.12
CA LEU A 68 -12.94 -24.59 -0.50
C LEU A 68 -12.33 -24.57 -1.91
N ARG A 69 -11.70 -25.65 -2.38
CA ARG A 69 -10.95 -25.71 -3.64
C ARG A 69 -11.85 -25.94 -4.86
N VAL A 70 -13.07 -25.41 -4.81
CA VAL A 70 -14.07 -25.59 -5.86
C VAL A 70 -13.74 -24.71 -7.07
N PRO A 71 -13.68 -25.23 -8.30
CA PRO A 71 -13.27 -24.42 -9.46
C PRO A 71 -14.28 -23.34 -9.88
N ALA A 72 -15.58 -23.62 -9.76
CA ALA A 72 -16.62 -22.71 -10.19
C ALA A 72 -16.85 -21.60 -9.16
N THR A 73 -16.79 -20.34 -9.59
CA THR A 73 -16.88 -19.15 -8.73
C THR A 73 -18.10 -19.17 -7.81
N ARG A 74 -19.28 -19.48 -8.35
CA ARG A 74 -20.54 -19.53 -7.57
C ARG A 74 -20.52 -20.63 -6.51
N ASP A 75 -20.03 -21.80 -6.86
CA ASP A 75 -19.95 -22.94 -5.94
C ASP A 75 -18.88 -22.70 -4.86
N ALA A 76 -17.79 -22.03 -5.23
CA ALA A 76 -16.75 -21.60 -4.30
C ALA A 76 -17.27 -20.55 -3.32
N LEU A 77 -18.05 -19.55 -3.76
CA LEU A 77 -18.72 -18.59 -2.88
C LEU A 77 -19.64 -19.31 -1.87
N ALA A 78 -20.44 -20.27 -2.33
CA ALA A 78 -21.29 -21.07 -1.46
C ALA A 78 -20.49 -21.90 -0.44
N ALA A 79 -19.36 -22.49 -0.88
CA ALA A 79 -18.47 -23.24 0.01
C ALA A 79 -17.81 -22.33 1.06
N LEU A 80 -17.38 -21.13 0.66
CA LEU A 80 -16.80 -20.12 1.55
C LEU A 80 -17.80 -19.63 2.60
N ALA A 81 -19.04 -19.35 2.19
CA ALA A 81 -20.12 -18.98 3.12
C ALA A 81 -20.45 -20.11 4.10
N LYS A 82 -20.57 -21.35 3.61
CA LYS A 82 -20.81 -22.53 4.44
C LYS A 82 -19.71 -22.76 5.48
N ALA A 83 -18.46 -22.43 5.13
CA ALA A 83 -17.31 -22.51 6.02
C ALA A 83 -17.16 -21.31 6.97
N GLY A 84 -18.00 -20.27 6.84
CA GLY A 84 -18.00 -19.08 7.68
C GLY A 84 -16.89 -18.07 7.35
N TRP A 85 -16.27 -18.14 6.17
CA TRP A 85 -15.21 -17.20 5.76
C TRP A 85 -15.74 -15.96 5.05
N VAL A 86 -16.96 -16.03 4.51
CA VAL A 86 -17.67 -14.95 3.83
C VAL A 86 -19.08 -14.90 4.39
N ASP A 87 -19.64 -13.71 4.59
CA ASP A 87 -21.03 -13.58 5.04
C ASP A 87 -21.99 -14.21 4.01
N PRO A 88 -23.00 -15.00 4.42
CA PRO A 88 -23.92 -15.63 3.48
C PRO A 88 -24.65 -14.65 2.56
N GLN A 89 -25.03 -13.47 3.07
CA GLN A 89 -25.74 -12.46 2.26
C GLN A 89 -24.78 -11.83 1.23
N GLU A 90 -23.53 -11.59 1.62
CA GLU A 90 -22.49 -11.11 0.70
C GLU A 90 -22.19 -12.15 -0.41
N ALA A 91 -22.04 -13.42 -0.03
CA ALA A 91 -21.84 -14.51 -0.99
C ALA A 91 -22.99 -14.63 -1.99
N ASP A 92 -24.23 -14.56 -1.52
CA ASP A 92 -25.42 -14.57 -2.38
C ASP A 92 -25.48 -13.34 -3.29
N ALA A 93 -25.18 -12.16 -2.76
CA ALA A 93 -25.14 -10.93 -3.55
C ALA A 93 -24.10 -11.00 -4.69
N LEU A 94 -22.89 -11.49 -4.40
CA LEU A 94 -21.82 -11.69 -5.37
C LEU A 94 -22.16 -12.78 -6.40
N ALA A 95 -22.79 -13.88 -5.98
CA ALA A 95 -23.21 -14.94 -6.89
C ALA A 95 -24.31 -14.47 -7.86
N ASN A 96 -25.25 -13.66 -7.36
CA ASN A 96 -26.31 -13.03 -8.16
C ASN A 96 -25.73 -12.01 -9.15
N ALA A 97 -24.81 -11.14 -8.68
CA ALA A 97 -24.10 -10.19 -9.52
C ALA A 97 -23.30 -10.89 -10.62
N TYR A 98 -22.51 -11.92 -10.28
CA TYR A 98 -21.75 -12.72 -11.26
C TYR A 98 -22.66 -13.32 -12.33
N THR A 99 -23.79 -13.91 -11.91
CA THR A 99 -24.76 -14.49 -12.83
C THR A 99 -25.32 -13.44 -13.77
N LEU A 100 -25.76 -12.29 -13.24
CA LEU A 100 -26.26 -11.18 -14.04
C LEU A 100 -25.21 -10.67 -15.03
N PHE A 101 -23.98 -10.42 -14.59
CA PHE A 101 -22.92 -9.89 -15.45
C PHE A 101 -22.56 -10.84 -16.59
N ARG A 102 -22.39 -12.14 -16.31
CA ARG A 102 -22.15 -13.15 -17.35
C ARG A 102 -23.32 -13.22 -18.34
N THR A 103 -24.54 -13.09 -17.82
CA THR A 103 -25.79 -13.13 -18.58
C THR A 103 -25.94 -11.92 -19.51
N ILE A 104 -25.50 -10.72 -19.10
CA ILE A 104 -25.44 -9.54 -19.97
C ILE A 104 -24.25 -9.60 -20.93
N GLU A 105 -23.08 -10.03 -20.47
CA GLU A 105 -21.88 -10.21 -21.31
C GLU A 105 -22.18 -11.13 -22.51
N HIS A 106 -22.85 -12.26 -22.29
CA HIS A 106 -23.26 -13.15 -23.38
C HIS A 106 -24.21 -12.48 -24.37
N ARG A 107 -25.16 -11.68 -23.88
CA ARG A 107 -26.08 -10.93 -24.74
C ARG A 107 -25.36 -9.87 -25.57
N VAL A 108 -24.42 -9.17 -24.97
CA VAL A 108 -23.55 -8.22 -25.68
C VAL A 108 -22.79 -8.93 -26.80
N GLN A 109 -22.24 -10.12 -26.52
CA GLN A 109 -21.52 -10.92 -27.52
C GLN A 109 -22.43 -11.39 -28.67
N MET A 110 -23.71 -11.68 -28.40
CA MET A 110 -24.70 -12.08 -29.41
C MET A 110 -25.08 -10.96 -30.40
N VAL A 111 -24.93 -9.67 -30.05
CA VAL A 111 -25.37 -8.56 -30.92
C VAL A 111 -24.59 -8.52 -32.24
N GLU A 112 -23.28 -8.72 -32.18
CA GLU A 112 -22.39 -8.68 -33.36
C GLU A 112 -21.59 -9.98 -33.57
N ASP A 113 -21.89 -11.03 -32.80
CA ASP A 113 -21.12 -12.28 -32.74
C ASP A 113 -19.61 -12.02 -32.50
N ARG A 114 -19.32 -11.06 -31.59
CA ARG A 114 -17.96 -10.63 -31.24
C ARG A 114 -17.68 -10.93 -29.79
N GLN A 115 -16.46 -11.36 -29.51
CA GLN A 115 -15.96 -11.56 -28.15
C GLN A 115 -15.62 -10.22 -27.48
N THR A 116 -16.63 -9.39 -27.24
CA THR A 116 -16.52 -8.13 -26.48
C THR A 116 -17.10 -8.26 -25.08
N HIS A 117 -16.62 -7.40 -24.18
CA HIS A 117 -17.09 -7.27 -22.80
C HIS A 117 -17.65 -5.87 -22.51
N GLN A 118 -17.51 -4.94 -23.46
CA GLN A 118 -17.94 -3.56 -23.31
C GLN A 118 -19.43 -3.44 -23.59
N LEU A 119 -20.16 -2.77 -22.69
CA LEU A 119 -21.52 -2.37 -22.95
C LEU A 119 -21.55 -1.45 -24.18
N PRO A 120 -22.41 -1.74 -25.19
CA PRO A 120 -22.52 -0.87 -26.34
C PRO A 120 -23.18 0.47 -25.96
N SER A 121 -23.25 1.40 -26.91
CA SER A 121 -23.92 2.69 -26.75
C SER A 121 -25.12 2.82 -27.70
N GLY A 122 -26.01 3.78 -27.40
CA GLY A 122 -27.18 4.09 -28.23
C GLY A 122 -28.09 2.88 -28.47
N ALA A 123 -28.59 2.74 -29.71
CA ALA A 123 -29.58 1.73 -30.07
C ALA A 123 -29.12 0.28 -29.84
N ALA A 124 -27.82 0.02 -29.86
CA ALA A 124 -27.27 -1.31 -29.57
C ALA A 124 -27.43 -1.67 -28.08
N LEU A 125 -27.31 -0.69 -27.18
CA LEU A 125 -27.58 -0.89 -25.75
C LEU A 125 -29.06 -1.20 -25.51
N ASP A 126 -29.97 -0.52 -26.20
CA ASP A 126 -31.40 -0.83 -26.15
C ASP A 126 -31.70 -2.23 -26.70
N GLY A 127 -30.93 -2.69 -27.69
CA GLY A 127 -31.00 -4.06 -28.21
C GLY A 127 -30.66 -5.10 -27.14
N VAL A 128 -29.57 -4.89 -26.40
CA VAL A 128 -29.16 -5.77 -25.29
C VAL A 128 -30.22 -5.76 -24.17
N ALA A 129 -30.76 -4.58 -23.84
CA ALA A 129 -31.83 -4.42 -22.86
C ALA A 129 -33.07 -5.26 -23.21
N ARG A 130 -33.55 -5.15 -24.46
CA ARG A 130 -34.69 -5.95 -24.94
C ARG A 130 -34.40 -7.45 -24.95
N LEU A 131 -33.18 -7.85 -25.33
CA LEU A 131 -32.76 -9.26 -25.29
C LEU A 131 -32.71 -9.79 -23.84
N HIS A 132 -32.44 -8.92 -22.86
CA HIS A 132 -32.52 -9.26 -21.44
C HIS A 132 -33.95 -9.30 -20.92
N GLY A 133 -34.85 -8.50 -21.51
CA GLY A 133 -36.25 -8.40 -21.10
C GLY A 133 -36.57 -7.12 -20.32
N VAL A 134 -35.72 -6.09 -20.40
CA VAL A 134 -35.98 -4.76 -19.83
C VAL A 134 -36.25 -3.74 -20.94
N ALA A 135 -36.84 -2.59 -20.57
CA ALA A 135 -37.41 -1.64 -21.52
C ALA A 135 -36.39 -1.05 -22.51
N ASP A 136 -35.27 -0.55 -21.99
CA ASP A 136 -34.27 0.20 -22.74
C ASP A 136 -32.89 0.16 -22.05
N GLY A 137 -31.90 0.77 -22.69
CA GLY A 137 -30.53 0.86 -22.17
C GLY A 137 -30.43 1.49 -20.78
N PRO A 138 -31.08 2.63 -20.50
CA PRO A 138 -31.14 3.20 -19.15
C PRO A 138 -31.68 2.23 -18.10
N ALA A 139 -32.77 1.50 -18.38
CA ALA A 139 -33.30 0.49 -17.46
C ALA A 139 -32.31 -0.66 -17.22
N LEU A 140 -31.56 -1.08 -18.24
CA LEU A 140 -30.51 -2.08 -18.09
C LEU A 140 -29.35 -1.57 -17.22
N LEU A 141 -28.92 -0.32 -17.41
CA LEU A 141 -27.87 0.29 -16.58
C LEU A 141 -28.33 0.41 -15.12
N ALA A 142 -29.56 0.87 -14.88
CA ALA A 142 -30.14 0.97 -13.54
C ALA A 142 -30.29 -0.41 -12.86
N LEU A 143 -30.53 -1.48 -13.63
CA LEU A 143 -30.53 -2.85 -13.13
C LEU A 143 -29.12 -3.29 -12.70
N LEU A 144 -28.09 -2.92 -13.44
CA LEU A 144 -26.70 -3.35 -13.22
C LEU A 144 -25.99 -2.56 -12.11
N GLU A 145 -26.27 -1.27 -11.99
CA GLU A 145 -25.55 -0.34 -11.09
C GLU A 145 -25.47 -0.80 -9.63
N PRO A 146 -26.55 -1.30 -9.00
CA PRO A 146 -26.48 -1.77 -7.61
C PRO A 146 -25.53 -2.97 -7.45
N HIS A 147 -25.50 -3.87 -8.42
CA HIS A 147 -24.63 -5.05 -8.41
C HIS A 147 -23.17 -4.66 -8.63
N VAL A 148 -22.90 -3.72 -9.54
CA VAL A 148 -21.55 -3.20 -9.79
C VAL A 148 -21.02 -2.53 -8.53
N THR A 149 -21.84 -1.67 -7.90
CA THR A 149 -21.48 -0.95 -6.68
C THR A 149 -21.26 -1.90 -5.49
N ALA A 150 -22.14 -2.90 -5.31
CA ALA A 150 -22.01 -3.87 -4.23
C ALA A 150 -20.77 -4.78 -4.42
N THR A 151 -20.50 -5.21 -5.65
CA THR A 151 -19.31 -6.01 -5.97
C THR A 151 -18.03 -5.22 -5.68
N ALA A 152 -17.97 -3.97 -6.14
CA ALA A 152 -16.82 -3.10 -5.89
C ALA A 152 -16.59 -2.91 -4.39
N ARG A 153 -17.66 -2.68 -3.61
CA ARG A 153 -17.59 -2.53 -2.15
C ARG A 153 -17.09 -3.80 -1.45
N SER A 154 -17.61 -4.96 -1.84
CA SER A 154 -17.21 -6.26 -1.26
C SER A 154 -15.74 -6.52 -1.54
N TYR A 155 -15.30 -6.24 -2.76
CA TYR A 155 -13.90 -6.38 -3.14
C TYR A 155 -12.99 -5.39 -2.40
N ASP A 156 -13.37 -4.12 -2.28
CA ASP A 156 -12.62 -3.13 -1.52
C ASP A 156 -12.51 -3.52 -0.03
N GLY A 157 -13.55 -4.14 0.52
CA GLY A 157 -13.56 -4.70 1.87
C GLY A 157 -12.57 -5.86 2.12
N LEU A 158 -11.97 -6.45 1.08
CA LEU A 158 -10.89 -7.44 1.24
C LEU A 158 -9.64 -6.82 1.83
N ASP A 159 -9.48 -5.50 1.74
CA ASP A 159 -8.32 -4.77 2.23
C ASP A 159 -8.79 -3.54 3.02
N PRO A 160 -9.26 -3.71 4.27
CA PRO A 160 -9.84 -2.62 5.05
C PRO A 160 -8.83 -1.49 5.34
N ASP A 161 -7.53 -1.76 5.21
CA ASP A 161 -6.45 -0.77 5.33
C ASP A 161 -6.16 -0.03 4.01
N ALA A 162 -6.94 -0.27 2.94
CA ALA A 162 -6.75 0.36 1.63
C ALA A 162 -7.31 1.79 1.52
N ASP A 163 -8.07 2.27 2.51
CA ASP A 163 -8.47 3.67 2.57
C ASP A 163 -7.22 4.55 2.72
N GLY A 164 -6.89 5.28 1.66
CA GLY A 164 -5.67 6.08 1.54
C GLY A 164 -4.47 5.39 0.87
N ALA A 165 -4.60 4.12 0.46
CA ALA A 165 -3.54 3.45 -0.29
C ALA A 165 -3.25 4.13 -1.63
N LEU A 166 -1.96 4.18 -1.99
CA LEU A 166 -1.54 4.75 -3.27
C LEU A 166 -1.75 3.75 -4.41
N SER A 167 -2.35 4.23 -5.50
CA SER A 167 -2.64 3.46 -6.70
C SER A 167 -1.37 2.88 -7.33
N PHE A 168 -1.47 1.69 -7.91
CA PHE A 168 -0.40 1.09 -8.71
C PHE A 168 -0.46 1.53 -10.18
N ASP A 169 -1.55 2.17 -10.57
CA ASP A 169 -1.65 2.83 -11.86
C ASP A 169 -0.93 4.17 -11.86
N SER A 170 -0.07 4.40 -12.85
CA SER A 170 0.77 5.61 -12.92
C SER A 170 -0.04 6.89 -13.02
N ALA A 171 -1.17 6.88 -13.74
CA ALA A 171 -2.00 8.08 -13.93
C ALA A 171 -2.81 8.42 -12.68
N ALA A 172 -3.43 7.42 -12.06
CA ALA A 172 -4.12 7.58 -10.78
C ALA A 172 -3.15 7.94 -9.65
N LEU A 173 -1.95 7.34 -9.62
CA LEU A 173 -0.90 7.69 -8.67
C LEU A 173 -0.46 9.14 -8.85
N ALA A 174 -0.28 9.60 -10.09
CA ALA A 174 0.05 10.99 -10.38
C ALA A 174 -1.03 11.96 -9.86
N ALA A 175 -2.32 11.60 -10.02
CA ALA A 175 -3.42 12.40 -9.48
C ALA A 175 -3.38 12.47 -7.94
N GLN A 176 -3.21 11.33 -7.27
CA GLN A 176 -3.08 11.27 -5.80
C GLN A 176 -1.86 12.08 -5.30
N LEU A 177 -0.72 12.00 -5.98
CA LEU A 177 0.47 12.77 -5.62
C LEU A 177 0.24 14.28 -5.76
N ALA A 178 -0.44 14.71 -6.82
CA ALA A 178 -0.77 16.11 -7.02
C ALA A 178 -1.68 16.65 -5.90
N GLU A 179 -2.66 15.85 -5.47
CA GLU A 179 -3.55 16.19 -4.34
C GLU A 179 -2.80 16.33 -3.01
N THR A 180 -1.70 15.58 -2.83
CA THR A 180 -0.86 15.64 -1.63
C THR A 180 0.19 16.77 -1.61
N GLY A 181 0.29 17.58 -2.68
CA GLY A 181 1.19 18.74 -2.73
C GLY A 181 2.41 18.60 -3.64
N PHE A 182 2.56 17.50 -4.38
CA PHE A 182 3.62 17.37 -5.38
C PHE A 182 3.28 18.17 -6.65
N GLY A 183 4.06 19.23 -6.92
CA GLY A 183 3.89 20.05 -8.13
C GLY A 183 4.17 19.27 -9.43
N ASP A 184 5.39 18.70 -9.56
CA ASP A 184 5.71 17.73 -10.62
C ASP A 184 5.70 16.32 -10.04
N THR A 185 4.73 15.52 -10.48
CA THR A 185 4.49 14.15 -10.01
C THR A 185 5.30 13.12 -10.77
N THR A 186 5.91 13.47 -11.91
CA THR A 186 6.61 12.53 -12.80
C THR A 186 7.73 11.79 -12.07
N THR A 187 8.58 12.55 -11.37
CA THR A 187 9.71 11.98 -10.62
C THR A 187 9.20 11.12 -9.47
N ALA A 188 8.16 11.56 -8.76
CA ALA A 188 7.61 10.83 -7.62
C ALA A 188 7.01 9.48 -8.05
N VAL A 189 6.23 9.46 -9.14
CA VAL A 189 5.69 8.23 -9.75
C VAL A 189 6.83 7.26 -10.09
N GLN A 190 7.85 7.72 -10.82
CA GLN A 190 8.98 6.88 -11.23
C GLN A 190 9.73 6.27 -10.04
N ARG A 191 9.89 7.02 -8.94
CA ARG A 191 10.57 6.55 -7.73
C ARG A 191 9.73 5.50 -7.00
N ILE A 192 8.44 5.77 -6.80
CA ILE A 192 7.51 4.82 -6.17
C ILE A 192 7.42 3.51 -6.97
N GLU A 193 7.32 3.58 -8.30
CA GLU A 193 7.33 2.39 -9.16
C GLU A 193 8.65 1.62 -9.05
N HIS A 194 9.78 2.32 -8.98
CA HIS A 194 11.09 1.70 -8.79
C HIS A 194 11.25 1.01 -7.43
N TRP A 195 10.65 1.57 -6.37
CA TRP A 195 10.60 0.94 -5.06
C TRP A 195 9.75 -0.34 -5.10
N ARG A 196 8.57 -0.26 -5.72
CA ARG A 196 7.62 -1.38 -5.89
C ARG A 196 8.20 -2.53 -6.72
N SER A 197 9.07 -2.24 -7.69
CA SER A 197 9.73 -3.26 -8.50
C SER A 197 10.74 -4.10 -7.70
N GLY A 198 11.12 -3.67 -6.49
CA GLY A 198 12.07 -4.40 -5.64
C GLY A 198 13.50 -4.36 -6.15
N SER A 199 13.86 -3.31 -6.90
CA SER A 199 15.20 -3.11 -7.47
C SER A 199 16.28 -2.96 -6.38
N TYR A 200 15.93 -2.31 -5.26
CA TYR A 200 16.84 -2.12 -4.13
C TYR A 200 16.97 -3.38 -3.27
N PRO A 201 18.17 -3.68 -2.73
CA PRO A 201 18.38 -4.80 -1.81
C PRO A 201 17.38 -4.82 -0.64
N ALA A 202 17.12 -3.65 -0.04
CA ALA A 202 16.20 -3.50 1.08
C ALA A 202 14.72 -3.78 0.75
N LEU A 203 14.34 -3.73 -0.54
CA LEU A 203 12.96 -3.91 -1.03
C LEU A 203 12.77 -5.19 -1.84
N ARG A 204 13.79 -6.05 -1.90
CA ARG A 204 13.77 -7.26 -2.73
C ARG A 204 12.76 -8.29 -2.19
N SER A 205 12.62 -8.37 -0.87
CA SER A 205 11.67 -9.30 -0.24
C SER A 205 10.24 -8.79 -0.38
N PRO A 206 9.25 -9.69 -0.50
CA PRO A 206 7.86 -9.26 -0.51
C PRO A 206 7.41 -8.62 0.82
N ALA A 207 7.91 -9.13 1.96
CA ALA A 207 7.63 -8.56 3.27
C ALA A 207 8.09 -7.10 3.39
N ALA A 208 9.22 -6.74 2.78
CA ALA A 208 9.69 -5.35 2.75
C ALA A 208 8.79 -4.44 1.90
N ARG A 209 8.33 -4.93 0.74
CA ARG A 209 7.40 -4.19 -0.11
C ARG A 209 6.03 -4.03 0.54
N ALA A 210 5.53 -5.05 1.22
CA ALA A 210 4.30 -4.94 1.99
C ALA A 210 4.42 -3.89 3.11
N ALA A 211 5.53 -3.90 3.85
CA ALA A 211 5.80 -2.90 4.89
C ALA A 211 5.94 -1.48 4.30
N LEU A 212 6.58 -1.34 3.12
CA LEU A 212 6.62 -0.07 2.39
C LEU A 212 5.21 0.42 2.05
N GLU A 213 4.37 -0.40 1.42
CA GLU A 213 3.01 -0.01 1.02
C GLU A 213 2.16 0.44 2.22
N ALA A 214 2.32 -0.18 3.39
CA ALA A 214 1.61 0.19 4.60
C ALA A 214 1.94 1.61 5.08
N VAL A 215 3.19 2.07 4.91
CA VAL A 215 3.62 3.41 5.35
C VAL A 215 3.62 4.45 4.26
N LEU A 216 3.55 4.02 2.99
CA LEU A 216 3.74 4.90 1.84
C LEU A 216 2.73 6.06 1.80
N PRO A 217 1.43 5.88 2.08
CA PRO A 217 0.48 7.01 2.13
C PRO A 217 0.90 8.10 3.10
N GLY A 218 1.20 7.73 4.36
CA GLY A 218 1.62 8.68 5.39
C GLY A 218 2.94 9.36 5.07
N LEU A 219 3.89 8.63 4.45
CA LEU A 219 5.13 9.21 3.96
C LEU A 219 4.90 10.21 2.84
N ILE A 220 4.08 9.88 1.85
CA ILE A 220 3.79 10.78 0.73
C ILE A 220 3.08 12.04 1.19
N THR A 221 2.10 11.94 2.09
CA THR A 221 1.49 13.13 2.72
C THR A 221 2.55 13.99 3.42
N ALA A 222 3.40 13.40 4.26
CA ALA A 222 4.43 14.14 4.99
C ALA A 222 5.47 14.81 4.06
N LEU A 223 5.85 14.15 2.96
CA LEU A 223 6.76 14.71 1.96
C LEU A 223 6.10 15.82 1.14
N GLY A 224 4.83 15.65 0.77
CA GLY A 224 4.05 16.61 0.00
C GLY A 224 3.75 17.91 0.76
N GLU A 225 3.56 17.83 2.08
CA GLU A 225 3.40 18.99 2.97
C GLU A 225 4.72 19.75 3.22
N SER A 226 5.86 19.17 2.81
CA SER A 226 7.17 19.76 3.10
C SER A 226 7.54 20.89 2.13
N PRO A 227 8.47 21.79 2.50
CA PRO A 227 8.86 22.91 1.63
C PRO A 227 9.57 22.53 0.32
N ASP A 228 10.12 21.31 0.22
CA ASP A 228 10.77 20.77 -0.97
C ASP A 228 10.38 19.30 -1.19
N PRO A 229 9.14 19.01 -1.63
CA PRO A 229 8.67 17.63 -1.81
C PRO A 229 9.52 16.85 -2.82
N HIS A 230 9.96 17.53 -3.88
CA HIS A 230 10.78 16.94 -4.94
C HIS A 230 12.18 16.52 -4.45
N GLY A 231 12.88 17.40 -3.72
CA GLY A 231 14.17 17.03 -3.15
C GLY A 231 14.03 15.98 -2.04
N ALA A 232 12.96 16.05 -1.23
CA ALA A 232 12.73 15.11 -0.15
C ALA A 232 12.50 13.67 -0.67
N ILE A 233 11.71 13.49 -1.73
CA ILE A 233 11.50 12.16 -2.33
C ILE A 233 12.77 11.60 -2.99
N ILE A 234 13.61 12.45 -3.59
CA ILE A 234 14.91 12.04 -4.14
C ILE A 234 15.86 11.61 -3.01
N ARG A 235 15.87 12.31 -1.88
CA ARG A 235 16.69 11.93 -0.72
C ARG A 235 16.19 10.63 -0.10
N LEU A 236 14.88 10.41 0.00
CA LEU A 236 14.31 9.14 0.44
C LEU A 236 14.74 8.00 -0.49
N ASP A 237 14.67 8.20 -1.81
CA ASP A 237 15.13 7.19 -2.79
C ASP A 237 16.60 6.81 -2.60
N ARG A 238 17.48 7.81 -2.45
CA ARG A 238 18.91 7.58 -2.17
C ARG A 238 19.13 6.85 -0.85
N MET A 239 18.34 7.19 0.17
CA MET A 239 18.37 6.52 1.46
C MET A 239 18.02 5.04 1.30
N LEU A 240 16.87 4.73 0.68
CA LEU A 240 16.42 3.36 0.41
C LEU A 240 17.43 2.54 -0.41
N GLY A 241 18.12 3.18 -1.35
CA GLY A 241 19.17 2.53 -2.14
C GLY A 241 20.42 2.12 -1.35
N ARG A 242 20.66 2.75 -0.19
CA ARG A 242 21.79 2.43 0.71
C ARG A 242 21.42 1.45 1.82
N LEU A 243 20.12 1.26 2.09
CA LEU A 243 19.64 0.30 3.09
C LEU A 243 19.96 -1.13 2.68
N THR A 244 20.39 -1.94 3.64
CA THR A 244 20.54 -3.40 3.47
C THR A 244 19.22 -4.13 3.74
N SER A 245 18.40 -3.61 4.65
CA SER A 245 17.05 -4.07 5.00
C SER A 245 16.19 -2.88 5.40
N ALA A 246 14.92 -2.88 4.98
CA ALA A 246 13.97 -1.81 5.34
C ALA A 246 12.72 -2.31 6.09
N VAL A 247 12.59 -3.62 6.34
CA VAL A 247 11.37 -4.21 6.95
C VAL A 247 11.08 -3.60 8.33
N ASN A 248 12.07 -3.62 9.24
CA ASN A 248 11.89 -3.10 10.59
C ASN A 248 11.73 -1.58 10.59
N PHE A 249 12.47 -0.89 9.71
CA PHE A 249 12.37 0.55 9.52
C PHE A 249 10.94 0.97 9.16
N PHE A 250 10.32 0.34 8.16
CA PHE A 250 8.94 0.66 7.80
C PHE A 250 7.94 0.26 8.87
N ARG A 251 8.07 -0.92 9.49
CA ARG A 251 7.18 -1.31 10.61
C ARG A 251 7.24 -0.34 11.77
N LEU A 252 8.40 0.24 12.04
CA LEU A 252 8.54 1.28 13.06
C LEU A 252 7.75 2.54 12.70
N LEU A 253 7.85 2.99 11.45
CA LEU A 253 7.11 4.16 10.96
C LEU A 253 5.59 3.91 10.96
N GLU A 254 5.17 2.71 10.57
CA GLU A 254 3.77 2.25 10.63
C GLU A 254 3.23 2.32 12.06
N ALA A 255 3.98 1.78 13.02
CA ALA A 255 3.59 1.78 14.42
C ALA A 255 3.59 3.19 15.04
N ARG A 256 4.31 4.16 14.45
CA ARG A 256 4.50 5.51 15.00
C ARG A 256 4.43 6.59 13.93
N PRO A 257 3.22 7.06 13.56
CA PRO A 257 3.03 8.08 12.51
C PRO A 257 3.79 9.40 12.75
N ALA A 258 4.09 9.75 14.00
CA ALA A 258 4.90 10.92 14.33
C ALA A 258 6.35 10.83 13.78
N LEU A 259 6.91 9.62 13.72
CA LEU A 259 8.24 9.38 13.16
C LEU A 259 8.25 9.54 11.63
N ALA A 260 7.15 9.22 10.94
CA ALA A 260 7.02 9.45 9.50
C ALA A 260 7.03 10.95 9.16
N ARG A 261 6.34 11.79 9.95
CA ARG A 261 6.39 13.25 9.81
C ARG A 261 7.80 13.80 10.08
N LEU A 262 8.45 13.30 11.12
CA LEU A 262 9.82 13.68 11.46
C LEU A 262 10.82 13.32 10.36
N LEU A 263 10.66 12.13 9.77
CA LEU A 263 11.43 11.72 8.60
C LEU A 263 11.21 12.69 7.43
N GLY A 264 9.97 13.09 7.17
CA GLY A 264 9.65 14.12 6.17
C GLY A 264 10.42 15.43 6.42
N LEU A 265 10.41 15.94 7.66
CA LEU A 265 11.16 17.14 8.02
C LEU A 265 12.67 16.97 7.84
N ILE A 266 13.24 15.84 8.26
CA ILE A 266 14.68 15.53 8.08
C ILE A 266 15.04 15.54 6.59
N LEU A 267 14.25 14.85 5.76
CA LEU A 267 14.50 14.76 4.32
C LEU A 267 14.36 16.11 3.61
N SER A 268 13.54 17.02 4.13
CA SER A 268 13.35 18.34 3.51
C SER A 268 14.34 19.38 4.00
N HIS A 269 14.77 19.31 5.27
CA HIS A 269 15.55 20.38 5.91
C HIS A 269 16.99 20.02 6.25
N ALA A 270 17.32 18.73 6.43
CA ALA A 270 18.61 18.31 6.96
C ALA A 270 19.24 17.19 6.15
N VAL A 271 19.90 17.58 5.05
CA VAL A 271 20.63 16.65 4.16
C VAL A 271 21.63 15.79 4.92
N THR A 272 22.34 16.36 5.89
CA THR A 272 23.32 15.62 6.72
C THR A 272 22.67 14.52 7.55
N LEU A 273 21.55 14.79 8.20
CA LEU A 273 20.81 13.79 8.97
C LEU A 273 20.20 12.71 8.07
N ALA A 274 19.72 13.09 6.88
CA ALA A 274 19.24 12.12 5.90
C ALA A 274 20.37 11.19 5.42
N GLU A 275 21.58 11.70 5.20
CA GLU A 275 22.74 10.90 4.82
C GLU A 275 23.23 9.98 5.94
N ASP A 276 23.19 10.46 7.20
CA ASP A 276 23.46 9.65 8.39
C ASP A 276 22.47 8.48 8.49
N LEU A 277 21.18 8.75 8.31
CA LEU A 277 20.13 7.75 8.38
C LEU A 277 20.25 6.70 7.28
N ALA A 278 20.66 7.10 6.08
CA ALA A 278 20.92 6.19 4.97
C ALA A 278 22.05 5.17 5.28
N GLY A 279 23.02 5.57 6.11
CA GLY A 279 24.10 4.69 6.54
C GLY A 279 23.78 3.88 7.80
N ARG A 280 22.95 4.43 8.69
CA ARG A 280 22.65 3.89 10.03
C ARG A 280 21.16 4.01 10.36
N PRO A 281 20.30 3.13 9.84
CA PRO A 281 18.85 3.17 10.06
C PRO A 281 18.45 3.04 11.53
N GLU A 282 19.26 2.36 12.33
CA GLU A 282 19.13 2.20 13.77
C GLU A 282 19.15 3.52 14.55
N LEU A 283 19.61 4.62 13.95
CA LEU A 283 19.50 5.96 14.56
C LEU A 283 18.04 6.37 14.80
N PHE A 284 17.09 5.86 14.00
CA PHE A 284 15.66 6.06 14.24
C PHE A 284 15.15 5.26 15.45
N ASP A 285 15.77 4.11 15.76
CA ASP A 285 15.40 3.33 16.96
C ASP A 285 15.73 4.11 18.23
N GLY A 286 16.83 4.88 18.21
CA GLY A 286 17.20 5.78 19.30
C GLY A 286 16.19 6.90 19.54
N LEU A 287 15.39 7.29 18.54
CA LEU A 287 14.33 8.33 18.66
C LEU A 287 13.00 7.79 19.22
N ILE A 288 12.91 6.48 19.44
CA ILE A 288 11.72 5.81 19.98
C ILE A 288 11.55 6.12 21.47
N ASP A 289 12.65 6.32 22.20
CA ASP A 289 12.59 6.57 23.63
C ASP A 289 12.04 7.97 23.92
N ALA A 290 11.20 8.09 24.95
CA ALA A 290 10.65 9.38 25.36
C ALA A 290 11.77 10.37 25.74
N SER A 291 12.92 9.86 26.17
CA SER A 291 14.10 10.65 26.51
C SER A 291 15.01 10.99 25.33
N ALA A 292 14.72 10.52 24.12
CA ALA A 292 15.57 10.76 22.96
C ALA A 292 15.65 12.25 22.59
N LEU A 293 14.60 13.00 22.92
CA LEU A 293 14.52 14.44 22.70
C LEU A 293 14.80 15.25 23.98
N ASP A 294 15.22 14.60 25.07
CA ASP A 294 15.61 15.29 26.30
C ASP A 294 16.94 16.03 26.11
N PRO A 295 17.22 17.07 26.94
CA PRO A 295 18.53 17.69 26.99
C PRO A 295 19.62 16.67 27.31
N VAL A 296 20.80 16.83 26.69
CA VAL A 296 21.96 15.99 26.97
C VAL A 296 22.32 16.05 28.45
N ASP A 297 22.59 14.91 29.07
CA ASP A 297 23.06 14.82 30.45
C ASP A 297 24.43 15.53 30.68
N ASP A 298 24.84 15.66 31.94
CA ASP A 298 26.18 16.15 32.27
C ASP A 298 27.30 15.20 31.80
N VAL A 299 28.51 15.75 31.63
CA VAL A 299 29.69 15.01 31.14
C VAL A 299 29.98 13.78 32.00
N ALA A 300 29.80 13.86 33.32
CA ALA A 300 30.10 12.75 34.21
C ALA A 300 29.15 11.56 33.98
N ARG A 301 27.89 11.81 33.65
CA ARG A 301 26.91 10.79 33.31
C ARG A 301 27.15 10.22 31.91
N LEU A 302 27.50 11.06 30.93
CA LEU A 302 27.91 10.60 29.60
C LEU A 302 29.13 9.67 29.67
N MET A 303 30.14 10.02 30.47
CA MET A 303 31.31 9.16 30.70
C MET A 303 30.93 7.81 31.30
N ARG A 304 29.97 7.75 32.23
CA ARG A 304 29.49 6.49 32.81
C ARG A 304 28.69 5.65 31.80
N GLU A 305 27.88 6.29 30.97
CA GLU A 305 27.09 5.63 29.92
C GLU A 305 27.98 5.01 28.84
N MET A 306 29.08 5.70 28.49
CA MET A 306 30.02 5.26 27.46
C MET A 306 31.13 4.33 27.98
N ALA A 307 31.21 4.13 29.30
CA ALA A 307 32.25 3.30 29.91
C ALA A 307 31.95 1.80 29.74
N GLY A 308 32.97 1.05 29.36
CA GLY A 308 32.94 -0.41 29.35
C GLY A 308 32.98 -1.03 27.95
N GLY A 309 33.37 -2.30 27.94
CA GLY A 309 33.61 -3.09 26.75
C GLY A 309 34.55 -4.25 27.07
N PRO A 310 34.51 -5.36 26.31
CA PRO A 310 35.43 -6.48 26.51
C PRO A 310 36.90 -6.12 26.19
N ASP A 311 37.11 -5.12 25.34
CA ASP A 311 38.42 -4.58 24.99
C ASP A 311 38.31 -3.09 24.59
N TYR A 312 39.46 -2.46 24.37
CA TYR A 312 39.56 -1.04 24.01
C TYR A 312 38.87 -0.69 22.68
N GLN A 313 38.90 -1.60 21.70
CA GLN A 313 38.29 -1.35 20.40
C GLN A 313 36.76 -1.34 20.52
N ALA A 314 36.20 -2.31 21.25
CA ALA A 314 34.78 -2.39 21.54
C ALA A 314 34.29 -1.19 22.36
N GLU A 315 35.10 -0.69 23.29
CA GLU A 315 34.81 0.56 24.02
C GLU A 315 34.78 1.77 23.07
N LEU A 316 35.77 1.92 22.19
CA LEU A 316 35.75 3.00 21.18
C LEU A 316 34.55 2.92 20.24
N ASP A 317 34.17 1.72 19.80
CA ASP A 317 33.01 1.51 18.94
C ASP A 317 31.70 1.80 19.68
N HIS A 318 31.62 1.46 20.98
CA HIS A 318 30.50 1.86 21.84
C HIS A 318 30.38 3.38 21.97
N VAL A 319 31.49 4.07 22.25
CA VAL A 319 31.54 5.54 22.36
C VAL A 319 31.08 6.18 21.05
N ARG A 320 31.62 5.74 19.89
CA ARG A 320 31.23 6.27 18.57
C ARG A 320 29.74 6.12 18.30
N ARG A 321 29.16 4.99 18.68
CA ARG A 321 27.73 4.73 18.53
C ARG A 321 26.90 5.68 19.40
N VAL A 322 27.18 5.76 20.70
CA VAL A 322 26.44 6.63 21.64
C VAL A 322 26.55 8.10 21.24
N VAL A 323 27.76 8.57 20.90
CA VAL A 323 27.97 9.95 20.42
C VAL A 323 27.20 10.20 19.11
N GLY A 324 27.20 9.22 18.19
CA GLY A 324 26.44 9.29 16.95
C GLY A 324 24.94 9.40 17.17
N GLU A 325 24.37 8.57 18.05
CA GLU A 325 22.96 8.59 18.44
C GLU A 325 22.57 9.93 19.06
N LYS A 326 23.34 10.44 20.04
CA LYS A 326 23.06 11.73 20.68
C LYS A 326 23.16 12.89 19.69
N ARG A 327 24.18 12.92 18.82
CA ARG A 327 24.31 13.97 17.79
C ARG A 327 23.18 13.95 16.79
N PHE A 328 22.72 12.76 16.41
CA PHE A 328 21.57 12.62 15.52
C PHE A 328 20.28 13.10 16.19
N ALA A 329 20.07 12.75 17.46
CA ALA A 329 18.93 13.21 18.25
C ALA A 329 18.90 14.74 18.40
N LEU A 330 20.03 15.38 18.71
CA LEU A 330 20.13 16.84 18.80
C LEU A 330 19.82 17.51 17.46
N GLY A 331 20.38 17.00 16.35
CA GLY A 331 20.08 17.53 15.03
C GLY A 331 18.59 17.41 14.69
N THR A 332 18.00 16.29 15.09
CA THR A 332 16.57 16.03 14.93
C THR A 332 15.70 17.00 15.75
N GLN A 333 16.10 17.32 16.98
CA GLN A 333 15.40 18.32 17.81
C GLN A 333 15.38 19.71 17.16
N ILE A 334 16.50 20.13 16.56
CA ILE A 334 16.61 21.40 15.83
C ILE A 334 15.64 21.41 14.64
N VAL A 335 15.63 20.34 13.85
CA VAL A 335 14.78 20.22 12.65
C VAL A 335 13.30 20.14 13.01
N ALA A 336 12.95 19.43 14.09
CA ALA A 336 11.58 19.29 14.56
C ALA A 336 11.05 20.56 15.24
N GLY A 337 11.92 21.51 15.60
CA GLY A 337 11.55 22.75 16.29
C GLY A 337 10.98 22.52 17.70
N VAL A 338 11.38 21.43 18.36
CA VAL A 338 10.84 21.02 19.68
C VAL A 338 11.54 21.66 20.87
N ALA A 339 12.72 22.25 20.65
CA ALA A 339 13.55 22.88 21.68
C ALA A 339 14.27 24.12 21.14
N ASP A 340 14.74 24.99 22.04
CA ASP A 340 15.54 26.16 21.67
C ASP A 340 16.86 25.72 20.98
N PRO A 341 17.14 26.14 19.74
CA PRO A 341 18.36 25.79 19.03
C PRO A 341 19.65 26.09 19.82
N LEU A 342 19.66 27.11 20.69
CA LEU A 342 20.82 27.44 21.51
C LEU A 342 21.05 26.41 22.62
N GLU A 343 19.98 25.93 23.26
CA GLU A 343 20.05 24.88 24.28
C GLU A 343 20.50 23.56 23.67
N VAL A 344 19.96 23.21 22.49
CA VAL A 344 20.35 22.02 21.76
C VAL A 344 21.82 22.10 21.31
N SER A 345 22.27 23.28 20.86
CA SER A 345 23.67 23.52 20.47
C SER A 345 24.64 23.35 21.63
N ALA A 346 24.25 23.73 22.85
CA ALA A 346 25.06 23.48 24.04
C ALA A 346 25.27 21.98 24.31
N GLY A 347 24.32 21.14 23.91
CA GLY A 347 24.44 19.68 23.96
C GLY A 347 25.56 19.11 23.09
N TYR A 348 25.86 19.73 21.94
CA TYR A 348 26.98 19.31 21.07
C TYR A 348 28.36 19.57 21.67
N ALA A 349 28.45 20.48 22.65
CA ALA A 349 29.69 20.88 23.31
C ALA A 349 30.02 20.08 24.59
N ARG A 350 29.10 19.21 25.04
CA ARG A 350 29.28 18.30 26.18
C ARG A 350 29.91 16.98 25.73
#